data_AF-A0A9D2C598-F1
#
_entry.id   AF-A0A9D2C598-F1
#
_cell.length_a   1.000
_cell.length_b   1.000
_cell.length_c   1.000
_cell.angle_alpha   90.00
_cell.angle_beta   90.00
_cell.angle_gamma   90.00
#
_symmetry.space_group_name_H-M   'P 1'
#
loop_
_entity.id
_entity.type
_entity.pdbx_description
1 polymer ?
#
loop_
_entity_poly.entity_id
_entity_poly.type
_entity_poly.pdbx_seq_one_letter_code
_entity_poly.pdbx_strand_id
1 'polypeptide(L)'
;MDELYITRLQIEKVRHLKNITIPIGKDEKKHLIITGKNGSGKTSLLNALAAFLEKEITGEFLDGVEKLEEVWKKVTADSPAPYLPGQSEESGQEKIDAELNHTFPESRKIFYSGKCVLAYYKADRIFYASLPAHVEKVNLRDLYGVNETPRQDFVKYLLDLKMTEALAVSGGKTEKAEQIREWFARLESLLRKIFEDDTLTLEFDEETFRFFIHMSGREKFDFNSMSSGYSAIWDIVADLMLRMEKQSQRTFRFDMPGIVLIDEIETHLHLELQKKIMDILTGIFPNVQFIVTTHSPFILNSLENVVIYDLENHTLIENGLTEVPYEGIVEGYFQADSMSDEPKGLQDPQIEHLLPHKNGKWPDRKFDWENLFWAYGHCNRVKNQKKYEEGILNCCQRDPEEAMLFHLKQRNVEVCPKSSEDREAALASKLVNEVFNL
;
A
#
# COMPACT_ATOMS: atom_id res chain seq x y z
N MET A 1 1.70 18.66 22.17
CA MET A 1 1.62 19.20 20.79
C MET A 1 0.16 19.07 20.43
N ASP A 2 -0.51 20.13 20.00
CA ASP A 2 -1.95 20.06 19.76
C ASP A 2 -2.18 19.17 18.55
N GLU A 3 -2.75 17.98 18.78
CA GLU A 3 -3.06 17.03 17.71
C GLU A 3 -4.12 17.62 16.79
N LEU A 4 -4.08 17.33 15.49
CA LEU A 4 -5.12 17.73 14.54
C LEU A 4 -5.61 16.49 13.81
N TYR A 5 -6.89 16.17 13.98
CA TYR A 5 -7.52 15.01 13.35
C TYR A 5 -9.03 15.20 13.18
N ILE A 6 -9.60 14.48 12.22
CA ILE A 6 -11.03 14.43 11.94
C ILE A 6 -11.68 13.42 12.88
N THR A 7 -12.72 13.86 13.57
CA THR A 7 -13.51 13.05 14.52
C THR A 7 -14.74 12.45 13.86
N ARG A 8 -15.29 13.10 12.83
CA ARG A 8 -16.47 12.66 12.08
C ARG A 8 -16.49 13.22 10.66
N LEU A 9 -16.99 12.45 9.71
CA LEU A 9 -17.32 12.89 8.36
C LEU A 9 -18.84 12.90 8.12
N GLN A 10 -19.35 13.96 7.52
CA GLN A 10 -20.74 14.13 7.12
C GLN A 10 -20.81 14.33 5.60
N ILE A 11 -21.37 13.36 4.89
CA ILE A 11 -21.49 13.36 3.43
C ILE A 11 -22.96 13.61 3.09
N GLU A 12 -23.32 14.86 2.82
CA GLU A 12 -24.68 15.18 2.36
C GLU A 12 -24.88 14.73 0.90
N LYS A 13 -23.89 15.01 0.05
CA LYS A 13 -23.94 14.68 -1.38
C LYS A 13 -22.54 14.62 -1.99
N VAL A 14 -22.05 13.45 -2.39
CA VAL A 14 -20.84 13.32 -3.23
C VAL A 14 -21.13 12.30 -4.32
N ARG A 15 -21.15 12.72 -5.59
CA ARG A 15 -21.58 11.87 -6.71
C ARG A 15 -22.92 11.19 -6.43
N HIS A 16 -22.97 9.88 -6.24
CA HIS A 16 -24.20 9.13 -5.90
C HIS A 16 -24.39 8.95 -4.38
N LEU A 17 -23.35 9.15 -3.57
CA LEU A 17 -23.39 9.10 -2.11
C LEU A 17 -24.26 10.24 -1.57
N LYS A 18 -25.13 9.92 -0.61
CA LYS A 18 -26.06 10.87 0.02
C LYS A 18 -26.32 10.52 1.47
N ASN A 19 -26.37 11.53 2.33
CA ASN A 19 -26.76 11.43 3.75
C ASN A 19 -26.02 10.33 4.53
N ILE A 20 -24.69 10.25 4.36
CA ILE A 20 -23.85 9.31 5.10
C ILE A 20 -23.14 10.06 6.23
N THR A 21 -23.12 9.47 7.42
CA THR A 21 -22.34 9.95 8.56
C THR A 21 -21.36 8.87 8.99
N ILE A 22 -20.08 9.20 9.04
CA ILE A 22 -19.01 8.28 9.44
C ILE A 22 -18.39 8.83 10.73
N PRO A 23 -18.74 8.29 11.91
CA PRO A 23 -18.00 8.59 13.14
C PRO A 23 -16.63 7.90 13.08
N ILE A 24 -15.56 8.62 13.42
CA ILE A 24 -14.19 8.10 13.36
C ILE A 24 -13.64 7.93 14.78
N GLY A 25 -13.55 9.01 15.55
CA GLY A 25 -12.99 8.98 16.90
C GLY A 25 -13.22 10.30 17.60
N LYS A 26 -14.11 10.31 18.60
CA LYS A 26 -14.50 11.53 19.30
C LYS A 26 -13.47 11.97 20.34
N ASP A 27 -13.00 11.00 21.13
CA ASP A 27 -12.14 11.24 22.28
C ASP A 27 -10.69 10.79 22.04
N GLU A 28 -10.44 10.08 20.95
CA GLU A 28 -9.11 9.61 20.53
C GLU A 28 -8.95 9.65 19.01
N LYS A 29 -7.71 9.86 18.54
CA LYS A 29 -7.37 9.81 17.11
C LYS A 29 -7.41 8.37 16.62
N LYS A 30 -8.34 8.08 15.70
CA LYS A 30 -8.38 6.84 14.91
C LYS A 30 -8.08 7.11 13.44
N HIS A 31 -7.49 6.13 12.77
CA HIS A 31 -7.39 6.14 11.30
C HIS A 31 -8.75 5.81 10.67
N LEU A 32 -8.91 6.10 9.37
CA LEU A 32 -10.11 5.71 8.62
C LEU A 32 -9.71 4.98 7.34
N ILE A 33 -10.24 3.77 7.15
CA ILE A 33 -10.18 3.04 5.88
C ILE A 33 -11.56 3.06 5.25
N ILE A 34 -11.63 3.51 4.00
CA ILE A 34 -12.85 3.54 3.20
C ILE A 34 -12.73 2.46 2.12
N THR A 35 -13.70 1.56 2.07
CA THR A 35 -13.69 0.44 1.12
C THR A 35 -15.03 0.29 0.39
N GLY A 36 -15.11 -0.69 -0.52
CA GLY A 36 -16.26 -0.97 -1.39
C GLY A 36 -15.83 -1.22 -2.84
N LYS A 37 -16.71 -1.78 -3.67
CA LYS A 37 -16.41 -2.13 -5.07
C LYS A 37 -15.99 -0.96 -5.96
N ASN A 38 -15.49 -1.29 -7.15
CA ASN A 38 -15.16 -0.30 -8.17
C ASN A 38 -16.41 0.54 -8.49
N GLY A 39 -16.25 1.87 -8.52
CA GLY A 39 -17.36 2.79 -8.74
C GLY A 39 -18.19 3.15 -7.50
N SER A 40 -17.88 2.64 -6.30
CA SER A 40 -18.57 3.00 -5.04
C SER A 40 -18.36 4.46 -4.59
N GLY A 41 -17.52 5.23 -5.28
CA GLY A 41 -17.31 6.65 -5.00
C GLY A 41 -16.10 6.97 -4.10
N LYS A 42 -15.27 5.98 -3.72
CA LYS A 42 -14.04 6.15 -2.88
C LYS A 42 -13.15 7.33 -3.30
N THR A 43 -12.63 7.30 -4.52
CA THR A 43 -11.79 8.38 -5.07
C THR A 43 -12.51 9.72 -5.10
N SER A 44 -13.80 9.74 -5.44
CA SER A 44 -14.58 10.99 -5.45
C SER A 44 -14.77 11.56 -4.05
N LEU A 45 -14.97 10.69 -3.06
CA LEU A 45 -15.08 11.08 -1.65
C LEU A 45 -13.75 11.66 -1.13
N LEU A 46 -12.62 11.01 -1.43
CA LEU A 46 -11.30 11.52 -1.04
C LEU A 46 -10.97 12.84 -1.74
N ASN A 47 -11.28 12.98 -3.04
CA ASN A 47 -11.12 14.25 -3.75
C ASN A 47 -11.96 15.37 -3.12
N ALA A 48 -13.22 15.10 -2.79
CA ALA A 48 -14.10 16.06 -2.14
C ALA A 48 -13.60 16.45 -0.74
N LEU A 49 -13.12 15.48 0.03
CA LEU A 49 -12.53 15.72 1.35
C LEU A 49 -11.22 16.52 1.25
N ALA A 50 -10.35 16.22 0.28
CA ALA A 50 -9.13 16.98 0.03
C ALA A 50 -9.45 18.45 -0.27
N ALA A 51 -10.41 18.69 -1.18
CA ALA A 51 -10.86 20.03 -1.53
C ALA A 51 -11.49 20.76 -0.33
N PHE A 52 -12.26 20.05 0.50
CA PHE A 52 -12.82 20.58 1.73
C PHE A 52 -11.72 21.02 2.71
N LEU A 53 -10.73 20.16 2.99
CA LEU A 53 -9.63 20.48 3.90
C LEU A 53 -8.74 21.60 3.36
N GLU A 54 -8.51 21.61 2.04
CA GLU A 54 -7.80 22.70 1.37
C GLU A 54 -8.54 24.02 1.56
N LYS A 55 -9.85 24.07 1.31
CA LYS A 55 -10.67 25.26 1.52
C LYS A 55 -10.75 25.68 3.00
N GLU A 56 -11.04 24.74 3.90
CA GLU A 56 -11.38 25.09 5.29
C GLU A 56 -10.17 25.22 6.21
N ILE A 57 -9.06 24.55 5.94
CA ILE A 57 -7.84 24.62 6.77
C ILE A 57 -6.75 25.43 6.07
N THR A 58 -6.60 25.31 4.75
CA THR A 58 -5.58 26.09 4.02
C THR A 58 -6.11 27.40 3.46
N GLY A 59 -7.44 27.57 3.36
CA GLY A 59 -8.11 28.86 3.12
C GLY A 59 -8.00 29.44 1.72
N GLU A 60 -7.51 28.68 0.74
CA GLU A 60 -6.73 29.18 -0.41
C GLU A 60 -5.40 29.80 0.05
N PHE A 61 -4.27 29.32 -0.48
CA PHE A 61 -2.98 30.07 -0.48
C PHE A 61 -3.07 31.42 -1.26
N LEU A 62 -4.28 31.93 -1.55
CA LEU A 62 -4.69 33.07 -2.39
C LEU A 62 -5.32 34.24 -1.59
N ASP A 63 -4.67 34.67 -0.53
CA ASP A 63 -4.45 36.12 -0.37
C ASP A 63 -2.93 36.27 -0.29
N GLY A 64 -2.24 35.85 -1.36
CA GLY A 64 -0.80 35.61 -1.39
C GLY A 64 -0.02 36.69 -0.65
N VAL A 65 0.59 36.33 0.47
CA VAL A 65 1.72 37.05 1.08
C VAL A 65 1.49 38.52 1.50
N GLU A 66 0.35 39.18 1.25
CA GLU A 66 0.19 40.63 1.52
C GLU A 66 -0.86 41.07 2.57
N LYS A 67 -1.60 40.17 3.25
CA LYS A 67 -2.65 40.60 4.22
C LYS A 67 -2.53 40.12 5.66
N LEU A 68 -1.52 39.32 6.00
CA LEU A 68 -1.44 38.73 7.34
C LEU A 68 -1.16 39.76 8.45
N GLU A 69 -0.56 40.92 8.16
CA GLU A 69 -0.38 41.98 9.17
C GLU A 69 -1.65 42.84 9.43
N GLU A 70 -2.55 42.98 8.45
CA GLU A 70 -3.78 43.77 8.61
C GLU A 70 -4.92 42.99 9.29
N VAL A 71 -4.99 41.68 9.07
CA VAL A 71 -6.02 40.82 9.68
C VAL A 71 -5.78 40.67 11.19
N TRP A 72 -4.52 40.55 11.61
CA TRP A 72 -4.17 40.45 13.04
C TRP A 72 -4.51 41.71 13.84
N LYS A 73 -4.52 42.89 13.20
CA LYS A 73 -4.96 44.15 13.83
C LYS A 73 -6.48 44.30 13.93
N LYS A 74 -7.26 43.53 13.15
CA LYS A 74 -8.73 43.64 13.11
C LYS A 74 -9.45 42.55 13.91
N VAL A 75 -8.80 41.43 14.22
CA VAL A 75 -9.41 40.36 15.06
C VAL A 75 -9.46 40.73 16.55
N THR A 76 -8.85 41.85 16.96
CA THR A 76 -8.97 42.41 18.32
C THR A 76 -10.06 43.48 18.48
N ALA A 77 -11.02 43.61 17.57
CA ALA A 77 -12.14 44.53 17.78
C ALA A 77 -13.48 43.91 17.36
N ASP A 78 -14.40 43.87 18.31
CA ASP A 78 -15.81 43.45 18.20
C ASP A 78 -16.48 43.92 16.89
N SER A 79 -16.98 42.97 16.08
CA SER A 79 -18.23 43.01 15.27
C SER A 79 -18.16 42.09 14.02
N PRO A 80 -19.32 41.62 13.50
CA PRO A 80 -19.41 40.41 12.67
C PRO A 80 -18.86 40.60 11.25
N ALA A 81 -18.28 39.52 10.72
CA ALA A 81 -17.62 39.50 9.41
C ALA A 81 -18.58 39.83 8.25
N PRO A 82 -18.15 40.62 7.25
CA PRO A 82 -18.96 40.93 6.08
C PRO A 82 -18.96 39.75 5.09
N TYR A 83 -20.15 39.43 4.58
CA TYR A 83 -20.39 38.48 3.50
C TYR A 83 -20.00 39.12 2.15
N LEU A 84 -19.19 38.44 1.34
CA LEU A 84 -19.10 38.70 -0.11
C LEU A 84 -19.06 37.37 -0.89
N PRO A 85 -19.84 37.25 -1.99
CA PRO A 85 -20.05 36.00 -2.69
C PRO A 85 -18.99 35.76 -3.78
N GLY A 86 -18.34 34.61 -3.74
CA GLY A 86 -17.61 34.06 -4.89
C GLY A 86 -18.57 33.21 -5.74
N GLN A 87 -18.85 33.67 -6.95
CA GLN A 87 -19.55 32.87 -7.96
C GLN A 87 -18.58 31.82 -8.52
N SER A 88 -18.90 30.55 -8.35
CA SER A 88 -18.37 29.45 -9.16
C SER A 88 -19.54 28.57 -9.58
N GLU A 89 -19.62 28.33 -10.88
CA GLU A 89 -20.73 27.79 -11.65
C GLU A 89 -21.38 26.53 -11.06
N GLU A 90 -22.72 26.52 -11.10
CA GLU A 90 -23.59 25.42 -10.72
C GLU A 90 -23.32 24.17 -11.59
N SER A 91 -22.54 23.23 -11.05
CA SER A 91 -22.63 21.82 -11.43
C SER A 91 -22.75 20.98 -10.16
N GLY A 92 -24.00 20.68 -9.76
CA GLY A 92 -24.37 19.77 -8.65
C GLY A 92 -23.35 19.66 -7.51
N GLN A 93 -23.18 20.73 -6.72
CA GLN A 93 -22.14 20.85 -5.69
C GLN A 93 -22.05 19.59 -4.81
N GLU A 94 -20.86 19.00 -4.79
CA GLU A 94 -20.47 18.04 -3.76
C GLU A 94 -20.54 18.75 -2.40
N LYS A 95 -21.27 18.17 -1.45
CA LYS A 95 -21.48 18.66 -0.09
C LYS A 95 -20.96 17.61 0.88
N ILE A 96 -19.82 17.93 1.46
CA ILE A 96 -19.15 17.17 2.52
C ILE A 96 -18.73 18.15 3.62
N ASP A 97 -18.79 17.69 4.86
CA ASP A 97 -18.31 18.39 6.03
C ASP A 97 -17.48 17.42 6.90
N ALA A 98 -16.46 17.94 7.56
CA ALA A 98 -15.58 17.18 8.42
C ALA A 98 -15.45 17.87 9.79
N GLU A 99 -15.92 17.19 10.83
CA GLU A 99 -15.75 17.63 12.21
C GLU A 99 -14.32 17.32 12.64
N LEU A 100 -13.60 18.33 13.10
CA LEU A 100 -12.23 18.23 13.61
C LEU A 100 -12.25 18.23 15.15
N ASN A 101 -11.18 17.74 15.76
CA ASN A 101 -10.97 17.85 17.22
C ASN A 101 -10.73 19.30 17.70
N HIS A 102 -10.55 20.22 16.76
CA HIS A 102 -10.44 21.66 16.97
C HIS A 102 -11.42 22.41 16.06
N THR A 103 -11.76 23.66 16.40
CA THR A 103 -12.53 24.50 15.48
C THR A 103 -11.72 24.83 14.22
N PHE A 104 -12.35 25.15 13.09
CA PHE A 104 -11.60 25.54 11.87
C PHE A 104 -10.63 26.71 12.09
N PRO A 105 -10.97 27.79 12.83
CA PRO A 105 -10.01 28.85 13.14
C PRO A 105 -8.78 28.38 13.95
N GLU A 106 -8.95 27.44 14.89
CA GLU A 106 -7.83 26.85 15.64
C GLU A 106 -6.99 25.94 14.75
N SER A 107 -7.65 25.10 13.95
CA SER A 107 -7.01 24.20 12.98
C SER A 107 -6.15 24.97 11.97
N ARG A 108 -6.65 26.12 11.48
CA ARG A 108 -5.87 27.05 10.63
C ARG A 108 -4.64 27.58 11.35
N LYS A 109 -4.75 28.00 12.62
CA LYS A 109 -3.61 28.48 13.41
C LYS A 109 -2.55 27.39 13.59
N ILE A 110 -2.99 26.15 13.87
CA ILE A 110 -2.09 24.99 13.97
C ILE A 110 -1.37 24.77 12.64
N PHE A 111 -2.09 24.76 11.51
CA PHE A 111 -1.51 24.62 10.18
C PHE A 111 -0.50 25.73 9.86
N TYR A 112 -0.88 27.01 9.94
CA TYR A 112 0.00 28.14 9.63
C TYR A 112 1.18 28.31 10.59
N SER A 113 1.17 27.65 11.75
CA SER A 113 2.36 27.58 12.62
C SER A 113 3.49 26.74 12.02
N GLY A 114 3.23 26.03 10.91
CA GLY A 114 4.17 25.10 10.26
C GLY A 114 4.27 23.76 10.98
N LYS A 115 3.53 23.55 12.07
CA LYS A 115 3.60 22.36 12.92
C LYS A 115 2.54 21.30 12.60
N CYS A 116 1.97 21.33 11.40
CA CYS A 116 0.99 20.35 10.97
C CYS A 116 1.13 20.05 9.48
N VAL A 117 0.99 18.77 9.10
CA VAL A 117 1.01 18.32 7.71
C VAL A 117 -0.39 18.06 7.20
N LEU A 118 -0.68 18.54 5.98
CA LEU A 118 -1.84 18.13 5.19
C LEU A 118 -1.35 17.67 3.82
N ALA A 119 -1.72 16.46 3.42
CA ALA A 119 -1.30 15.90 2.14
C ALA A 119 -2.37 14.98 1.54
N TYR A 120 -2.42 14.93 0.22
CA TYR A 120 -3.27 14.00 -0.53
C TYR A 120 -2.47 13.30 -1.63
N TYR A 121 -2.47 11.96 -1.58
CA TYR A 121 -1.84 11.08 -2.55
C TYR A 121 -2.91 10.38 -3.39
N LYS A 122 -2.89 10.59 -4.71
CA LYS A 122 -3.80 9.94 -5.66
C LYS A 122 -3.34 8.52 -6.00
N ALA A 123 -4.23 7.74 -6.60
CA ALA A 123 -3.97 6.35 -7.00
C ALA A 123 -2.87 6.20 -8.07
N ASP A 124 -2.78 7.15 -9.02
CA ASP A 124 -1.84 7.14 -10.15
C ASP A 124 -0.43 7.68 -9.81
N ARG A 125 -0.09 7.72 -8.52
CA ARG A 125 1.21 8.20 -8.04
C ARG A 125 2.35 7.31 -8.52
N ILE A 126 3.40 7.94 -9.03
CA ILE A 126 4.68 7.31 -9.36
C ILE A 126 5.77 8.14 -8.72
N PHE A 127 6.64 7.49 -7.94
CA PHE A 127 7.79 8.17 -7.37
C PHE A 127 8.78 8.53 -8.48
N TYR A 128 9.22 9.78 -8.44
CA TYR A 128 10.30 10.29 -9.24
C TYR A 128 11.05 11.36 -8.45
N ALA A 129 12.37 11.22 -8.39
CA ALA A 129 13.26 12.22 -7.84
C ALA A 129 14.11 12.86 -8.93
N SER A 130 14.19 14.18 -8.88
CA SER A 130 15.06 14.96 -9.75
C SER A 130 16.52 14.65 -9.42
N LEU A 131 17.26 14.17 -10.41
CA LEU A 131 18.70 13.98 -10.27
C LEU A 131 19.41 15.34 -10.42
N PRO A 132 20.16 15.80 -9.40
CA PRO A 132 20.89 17.05 -9.48
C PRO A 132 22.02 16.95 -10.51
N ALA A 133 22.05 17.88 -11.48
CA ALA A 133 23.20 18.04 -12.38
C ALA A 133 24.35 18.83 -11.73
N HIS A 134 24.05 19.56 -10.65
CA HIS A 134 24.99 20.37 -9.89
C HIS A 134 24.51 20.47 -8.44
N VAL A 135 25.43 20.86 -7.54
CA VAL A 135 25.11 21.11 -6.14
C VAL A 135 24.29 22.40 -6.04
N GLU A 136 23.08 22.28 -5.51
CA GLU A 136 22.23 23.42 -5.17
C GLU A 136 21.71 23.27 -3.73
N LYS A 137 21.56 24.41 -3.05
CA LYS A 137 20.97 24.41 -1.71
C LYS A 137 19.46 24.29 -1.83
N VAL A 138 18.90 23.23 -1.25
CA VAL A 138 17.44 23.02 -1.24
C VAL A 138 16.78 23.94 -0.22
N ASN A 139 15.81 24.73 -0.69
CA ASN A 139 15.00 25.60 0.16
C ASN A 139 13.63 24.96 0.40
N LEU A 140 13.53 24.17 1.47
CA LEU A 140 12.24 23.63 1.91
C LEU A 140 11.33 24.77 2.40
N ARG A 141 10.02 24.59 2.22
CA ARG A 141 8.99 25.54 2.67
C ARG A 141 8.44 25.12 4.04
N ASP A 142 7.95 26.10 4.80
CA ASP A 142 7.30 25.83 6.08
C ASP A 142 5.92 25.22 5.91
N LEU A 143 5.30 25.48 4.75
CA LEU A 143 3.95 25.10 4.40
C LEU A 143 3.92 24.58 2.96
N TYR A 144 3.24 23.47 2.78
CA TYR A 144 2.95 22.86 1.50
C TYR A 144 1.45 22.67 1.39
N GLY A 145 0.88 22.98 0.23
CA GLY A 145 -0.50 22.67 -0.09
C GLY A 145 -0.78 21.17 -0.07
N VAL A 146 -2.06 20.83 -0.01
CA VAL A 146 -2.54 19.45 0.11
C VAL A 146 -2.06 18.60 -1.07
N ASN A 147 -2.06 19.17 -2.28
CA ASN A 147 -1.71 18.47 -3.52
C ASN A 147 -0.25 18.64 -3.96
N GLU A 148 0.56 19.39 -3.22
CA GLU A 148 1.97 19.63 -3.59
C GLU A 148 2.85 18.40 -3.35
N THR A 149 4.00 18.29 -4.05
CA THR A 149 4.79 17.05 -4.06
C THR A 149 6.29 17.31 -3.87
N PRO A 150 6.74 17.78 -2.69
CA PRO A 150 8.16 18.09 -2.46
C PRO A 150 9.10 16.90 -2.62
N ARG A 151 8.61 15.65 -2.59
CA ARG A 151 9.44 14.45 -2.80
C ARG A 151 10.35 14.48 -4.03
N GLN A 152 10.01 15.24 -5.07
CA GLN A 152 10.84 15.39 -6.26
C GLN A 152 12.23 15.99 -5.95
N ASP A 153 12.34 16.76 -4.87
CA ASP A 153 13.60 17.35 -4.40
C ASP A 153 14.33 16.45 -3.39
N PHE A 154 13.87 15.23 -3.14
CA PHE A 154 14.43 14.35 -2.12
C PHE A 154 15.92 14.05 -2.35
N VAL A 155 16.30 13.64 -3.56
CA VAL A 155 17.71 13.34 -3.88
C VAL A 155 18.58 14.61 -3.81
N LYS A 156 18.05 15.75 -4.24
CA LYS A 156 18.73 17.05 -4.08
C LYS A 156 18.94 17.40 -2.62
N TYR A 157 17.96 17.11 -1.77
CA TYR A 157 18.04 17.34 -0.33
C TYR A 157 19.13 16.48 0.30
N LEU A 158 19.22 15.19 -0.06
CA LEU A 158 20.32 14.32 0.38
C LEU A 158 21.68 14.88 -0.05
N LEU A 159 21.80 15.38 -1.28
CA LEU A 159 23.02 16.01 -1.76
C LEU A 159 23.38 17.28 -0.97
N ASP A 160 22.42 18.17 -0.69
CA ASP A 160 22.62 19.35 0.17
C ASP A 160 23.12 18.95 1.57
N LEU A 161 22.58 17.87 2.14
CA LEU A 161 23.06 17.33 3.42
C LEU A 161 24.52 16.84 3.33
N LYS A 162 24.88 16.04 2.32
CA LYS A 162 26.25 15.55 2.15
C LYS A 162 27.25 16.68 1.94
N MET A 163 26.88 17.69 1.16
CA MET A 163 27.72 18.87 0.96
C MET A 163 27.83 19.70 2.24
N THR A 164 26.74 19.83 3.00
CA THR A 164 26.79 20.50 4.31
C THR A 164 27.69 19.74 5.29
N GLU A 165 27.65 18.41 5.30
CA GLU A 165 28.51 17.54 6.11
C GLU A 165 29.99 17.81 5.79
N ALA A 166 30.37 17.72 4.51
CA ALA A 166 31.75 17.94 4.05
C ALA A 166 32.28 19.34 4.42
N LEU A 167 31.46 20.38 4.22
CA LEU A 167 31.81 21.76 4.59
C LEU A 167 31.90 21.95 6.11
N ALA A 168 31.06 21.26 6.89
CA ALA A 168 31.11 21.30 8.34
C ALA A 168 32.40 20.65 8.87
N VAL A 169 32.82 19.52 8.30
CA VAL A 169 34.11 18.87 8.63
C VAL A 169 35.28 19.80 8.31
N SER A 170 35.33 20.33 7.07
CA SER A 170 36.39 21.26 6.64
C SER A 170 36.45 22.53 7.47
N GLY A 171 35.28 23.06 7.88
CA GLY A 171 35.15 24.24 8.73
C GLY A 171 35.30 23.98 10.24
N GLY A 172 35.68 22.78 10.67
CA GLY A 172 35.87 22.43 12.09
C GLY A 172 34.59 22.34 12.93
N LYS A 173 33.40 22.31 12.30
CA LYS A 173 32.09 22.20 12.95
C LYS A 173 31.71 20.73 13.14
N THR A 174 32.45 20.04 14.00
CA THR A 174 32.33 18.59 14.22
C THR A 174 30.92 18.16 14.65
N GLU A 175 30.27 18.92 15.54
CA GLU A 175 28.91 18.62 16.01
C GLU A 175 27.88 18.61 14.87
N LYS A 176 27.94 19.61 13.97
CA LYS A 176 27.03 19.68 12.83
C LYS A 176 27.26 18.54 11.83
N ALA A 177 28.52 18.16 11.61
CA ALA A 177 28.84 17.02 10.75
C ALA A 177 28.31 15.71 11.34
N GLU A 178 28.46 15.52 12.65
CA GLU A 178 27.96 14.32 13.35
C GLU A 178 26.43 14.22 13.30
N GLN A 179 25.71 15.34 13.50
CA GLN A 179 24.25 15.36 13.36
C GLN A 179 23.79 14.88 11.98
N ILE A 180 24.50 15.27 10.91
CA ILE A 180 24.16 14.82 9.55
C ILE A 180 24.51 13.34 9.35
N ARG A 181 25.62 12.85 9.92
CA ARG A 181 25.95 11.42 9.91
C ARG A 181 24.88 10.58 10.60
N GLU A 182 24.43 11.01 11.78
CA GLU A 182 23.35 10.36 12.50
C GLU A 182 22.04 10.38 11.71
N TRP A 183 21.73 11.49 11.02
CA TRP A 183 20.58 11.59 10.13
C TRP A 183 20.63 10.53 9.02
N PHE A 184 21.79 10.36 8.35
CA PHE A 184 21.96 9.33 7.32
C PHE A 184 21.90 7.90 7.88
N ALA A 185 22.44 7.66 9.08
CA ALA A 185 22.35 6.36 9.74
C ALA A 185 20.88 5.99 10.05
N ARG A 186 20.07 6.97 10.46
CA ARG A 186 18.63 6.77 10.68
C ARG A 186 17.85 6.58 9.38
N LEU A 187 18.21 7.30 8.32
CA LEU A 187 17.67 7.07 6.98
C LEU A 187 17.93 5.65 6.50
N GLU A 188 19.17 5.17 6.65
CA GLU A 188 19.53 3.79 6.29
C GLU A 188 18.75 2.77 7.13
N SER A 189 18.62 2.99 8.44
CA SER A 189 17.79 2.14 9.30
C SER A 189 16.32 2.12 8.89
N LEU A 190 15.77 3.25 8.44
CA LEU A 190 14.42 3.33 7.90
C LEU A 190 14.29 2.54 6.60
N LEU A 191 15.24 2.69 5.68
CA LEU A 191 15.27 1.92 4.43
C LEU A 191 15.36 0.42 4.70
N ARG A 192 16.22 -0.03 5.64
CA ARG A 192 16.29 -1.45 6.07
C ARG A 192 14.94 -1.99 6.52
N LYS A 193 14.19 -1.21 7.30
CA LYS A 193 12.84 -1.60 7.76
C LYS A 193 11.84 -1.68 6.63
N ILE A 194 11.84 -0.72 5.70
CA ILE A 194 10.91 -0.70 4.56
C ILE A 194 11.21 -1.86 3.59
N PHE A 195 12.49 -2.15 3.35
CA PHE A 195 12.95 -3.20 2.43
C PHE A 195 13.05 -4.58 3.07
N GLU A 196 12.90 -4.66 4.40
CA GLU A 196 13.08 -5.87 5.21
C GLU A 196 14.41 -6.59 4.95
N ASP A 197 15.47 -5.79 4.84
CA ASP A 197 16.81 -6.28 4.56
C ASP A 197 17.84 -5.54 5.43
N ASP A 198 18.36 -6.24 6.43
CA ASP A 198 19.38 -5.70 7.35
C ASP A 198 20.74 -5.46 6.68
N THR A 199 20.98 -6.05 5.51
CA THR A 199 22.21 -5.85 4.72
C THR A 199 22.17 -4.59 3.86
N LEU A 200 21.01 -3.92 3.79
CA LEU A 200 20.85 -2.71 2.98
C LEU A 200 21.78 -1.60 3.46
N THR A 201 22.51 -1.00 2.54
CA THR A 201 23.36 0.18 2.77
C THR A 201 23.06 1.30 1.77
N LEU A 202 23.17 2.55 2.21
CA LEU A 202 23.03 3.72 1.35
C LEU A 202 24.40 4.31 1.01
N GLU A 203 24.85 4.09 -0.23
CA GLU A 203 26.12 4.57 -0.76
C GLU A 203 25.93 5.93 -1.45
N PHE A 204 26.84 6.87 -1.20
CA PHE A 204 26.93 8.13 -1.95
C PHE A 204 28.16 8.08 -2.86
N ASP A 205 27.93 8.24 -4.15
CA ASP A 205 28.98 8.33 -5.17
C ASP A 205 29.37 9.80 -5.35
N GLU A 206 30.59 10.15 -4.93
CA GLU A 206 31.12 11.51 -4.99
C GLU A 206 31.50 11.98 -6.40
N GLU A 207 31.71 11.06 -7.35
CA GLU A 207 32.03 11.41 -8.74
C GLU A 207 30.77 11.77 -9.52
N THR A 208 29.67 11.04 -9.28
CA THR A 208 28.40 11.22 -9.99
C THR A 208 27.34 11.99 -9.20
N PHE A 209 27.60 12.27 -7.91
CA PHE A 209 26.63 12.84 -6.95
C PHE A 209 25.32 12.04 -6.83
N ARG A 210 25.40 10.72 -7.02
CA ARG A 210 24.25 9.82 -6.94
C ARG A 210 24.24 9.05 -5.64
N PHE A 211 23.03 8.67 -5.23
CA PHE A 211 22.80 7.78 -4.11
C PHE A 211 22.38 6.41 -4.63
N PHE A 212 23.04 5.37 -4.14
CA PHE A 212 22.77 4.00 -4.49
C PHE A 212 22.37 3.20 -3.24
N ILE A 213 21.32 2.41 -3.39
CA ILE A 213 20.90 1.40 -2.44
C ILE A 213 21.58 0.10 -2.86
N HIS A 214 22.29 -0.52 -1.92
CA HIS A 214 22.96 -1.80 -2.13
C HIS A 214 22.43 -2.82 -1.12
N MET A 215 22.13 -4.02 -1.59
CA MET A 215 21.59 -5.15 -0.81
C MET A 215 22.40 -6.40 -1.15
N SER A 216 22.59 -7.31 -0.19
CA SER A 216 23.42 -8.50 -0.40
C SER A 216 22.90 -9.35 -1.58
N GLY A 217 23.81 -9.69 -2.51
CA GLY A 217 23.49 -10.53 -3.67
C GLY A 217 22.70 -9.82 -4.78
N ARG A 218 22.60 -8.49 -4.76
CA ARG A 218 21.91 -7.70 -5.79
C ARG A 218 22.82 -6.62 -6.38
N GLU A 219 22.54 -6.21 -7.61
CA GLU A 219 23.15 -5.01 -8.18
C GLU A 219 22.65 -3.76 -7.45
N LYS A 220 23.52 -2.75 -7.32
CA LYS A 220 23.14 -1.47 -6.71
C LYS A 220 22.19 -0.69 -7.63
N PHE A 221 21.20 -0.03 -7.06
CA PHE A 221 20.18 0.75 -7.79
C PHE A 221 19.91 2.07 -7.08
N ASP A 222 19.37 3.07 -7.78
CA ASP A 222 18.99 4.35 -7.17
C ASP A 222 17.50 4.41 -6.80
N PHE A 223 17.08 5.51 -6.18
CA PHE A 223 15.67 5.70 -5.79
C PHE A 223 14.69 5.71 -6.99
N ASN A 224 15.13 6.09 -8.19
CA ASN A 224 14.28 6.06 -9.39
C ASN A 224 14.17 4.65 -10.01
N SER A 225 15.05 3.73 -9.58
CA SER A 225 15.15 2.36 -10.10
C SER A 225 14.65 1.30 -9.11
N MET A 226 13.93 1.72 -8.06
CA MET A 226 13.29 0.80 -7.11
C MET A 226 12.18 -0.03 -7.77
N SER A 227 11.88 -1.20 -7.21
CA SER A 227 10.69 -1.95 -7.61
C SER A 227 9.42 -1.15 -7.34
N SER A 228 8.35 -1.40 -8.11
CA SER A 228 7.10 -0.65 -8.03
C SER A 228 6.48 -0.67 -6.62
N GLY A 229 6.61 -1.78 -5.90
CA GLY A 229 6.15 -1.92 -4.52
C GLY A 229 6.85 -0.96 -3.58
N TYR A 230 8.19 -0.99 -3.52
CA TYR A 230 8.95 -0.09 -2.65
C TYR A 230 8.84 1.38 -3.08
N SER A 231 8.80 1.62 -4.38
CA SER A 231 8.60 2.95 -4.97
C SER A 231 7.29 3.59 -4.49
N ALA A 232 6.19 2.84 -4.45
CA ALA A 232 4.89 3.36 -3.99
C ALA A 232 4.86 3.73 -2.50
N ILE A 233 5.57 2.97 -1.64
CA ILE A 233 5.73 3.29 -0.22
C ILE A 233 6.61 4.54 -0.06
N TRP A 234 7.75 4.54 -0.76
CA TRP A 234 8.72 5.62 -0.69
C TRP A 234 8.16 6.95 -1.19
N ASP A 235 7.24 6.91 -2.17
CA ASP A 235 6.52 8.09 -2.66
C ASP A 235 5.90 8.90 -1.53
N ILE A 236 5.21 8.23 -0.61
CA ILE A 236 4.53 8.84 0.53
C ILE A 236 5.56 9.21 1.60
N VAL A 237 6.47 8.30 1.93
CA VAL A 237 7.46 8.49 3.00
C VAL A 237 8.38 9.69 2.70
N ALA A 238 8.98 9.75 1.51
CA ALA A 238 9.89 10.83 1.14
C ALA A 238 9.19 12.19 1.12
N ASP A 239 7.92 12.23 0.68
CA ASP A 239 7.13 13.46 0.63
C ASP A 239 6.83 14.01 2.03
N LEU A 240 6.32 13.16 2.92
CA LEU A 240 6.02 13.53 4.30
C LEU A 240 7.29 13.88 5.08
N MET A 241 8.40 13.16 4.87
CA MET A 241 9.70 13.50 5.45
C MET A 241 10.08 14.94 5.10
N LEU A 242 10.07 15.31 3.80
CA LEU A 242 10.46 16.65 3.37
C LEU A 242 9.50 17.75 3.86
N ARG A 243 8.20 17.44 3.97
CA ARG A 243 7.20 18.37 4.54
C ARG A 243 7.50 18.69 6.01
N MET A 244 8.00 17.73 6.78
CA MET A 244 8.31 17.90 8.22
C MET A 244 9.75 18.42 8.47
N GLU A 245 10.64 18.20 7.52
CA GLU A 245 12.08 18.34 7.74
C GLU A 245 12.50 19.76 8.13
N LYS A 246 11.87 20.79 7.56
CA LYS A 246 12.21 22.19 7.86
C LYS A 246 12.02 22.53 9.34
N GLN A 247 10.95 22.02 9.96
CA GLN A 247 10.67 22.24 11.38
C GLN A 247 11.53 21.35 12.28
N SER A 248 11.90 20.17 11.81
CA SER A 248 12.73 19.22 12.56
C SER A 248 14.18 19.68 12.76
N GLN A 249 14.61 20.74 12.07
CA GLN A 249 16.00 21.23 12.05
C GLN A 249 17.03 20.13 11.80
N ARG A 250 16.70 19.14 10.94
CA ARG A 250 17.54 17.99 10.60
C ARG A 250 17.76 16.98 11.72
N THR A 251 16.82 16.85 12.67
CA THR A 251 16.93 15.89 13.80
C THR A 251 16.39 14.48 13.49
N PHE A 252 16.00 14.19 12.24
CA PHE A 252 15.35 12.94 11.80
C PHE A 252 14.22 12.54 12.78
N ARG A 253 13.22 13.42 12.87
CA ARG A 253 12.02 13.26 13.70
C ARG A 253 10.80 13.63 12.86
N PHE A 254 9.83 12.72 12.82
CA PHE A 254 8.62 12.85 11.99
C PHE A 254 7.34 12.73 12.85
N ASP A 255 7.36 13.42 13.99
CA ASP A 255 6.29 13.44 15.00
C ASP A 255 5.34 14.64 14.85
N MET A 256 5.33 15.29 13.69
CA MET A 256 4.40 16.39 13.41
C MET A 256 2.96 15.84 13.26
N PRO A 257 1.94 16.45 13.90
CA PRO A 257 0.55 16.07 13.66
C PRO A 257 0.14 16.36 12.22
N GLY A 258 -0.92 15.71 11.75
CA GLY A 258 -1.40 15.96 10.41
C GLY A 258 -2.54 15.05 9.97
N ILE A 259 -3.17 15.41 8.86
CA ILE A 259 -4.19 14.60 8.20
C ILE A 259 -3.67 14.28 6.80
N VAL A 260 -3.55 12.99 6.50
CA VAL A 260 -3.03 12.50 5.22
C VAL A 260 -4.07 11.62 4.55
N LEU A 261 -4.43 12.00 3.32
CA LEU A 261 -5.37 11.28 2.49
C LEU A 261 -4.59 10.42 1.47
N ILE A 262 -4.92 9.13 1.34
CA ILE A 262 -4.27 8.24 0.37
C ILE A 262 -5.34 7.46 -0.40
N ASP A 263 -5.44 7.72 -1.69
CA ASP A 263 -6.32 6.97 -2.58
C ASP A 263 -5.63 5.70 -3.09
N GLU A 264 -6.33 4.56 -3.00
CA GLU A 264 -5.84 3.23 -3.33
C GLU A 264 -4.43 2.99 -2.75
N ILE A 265 -4.37 2.87 -1.43
CA ILE A 265 -3.08 2.72 -0.73
C ILE A 265 -2.31 1.47 -1.20
N GLU A 266 -3.01 0.44 -1.65
CA GLU A 266 -2.46 -0.80 -2.18
C GLU A 266 -1.89 -0.71 -3.60
N THR A 267 -2.09 0.40 -4.31
CA THR A 267 -1.69 0.49 -5.72
C THR A 267 -0.19 0.27 -5.89
N HIS A 268 0.15 -0.64 -6.80
CA HIS A 268 1.51 -1.15 -7.07
C HIS A 268 2.16 -1.99 -5.94
N LEU A 269 1.49 -2.20 -4.80
CA LEU A 269 2.00 -3.02 -3.71
C LEU A 269 1.71 -4.51 -3.92
N HIS A 270 2.71 -5.36 -3.68
CA HIS A 270 2.50 -6.80 -3.54
C HIS A 270 1.83 -7.13 -2.20
N LEU A 271 1.20 -8.31 -2.10
CA LEU A 271 0.32 -8.68 -0.97
C LEU A 271 0.97 -8.54 0.41
N GLU A 272 2.25 -8.88 0.52
CA GLU A 272 2.99 -8.74 1.78
C GLU A 272 3.12 -7.28 2.22
N LEU A 273 3.48 -6.38 1.30
CA LEU A 273 3.56 -4.95 1.57
C LEU A 273 2.20 -4.34 1.88
N GLN A 274 1.11 -4.86 1.28
CA GLN A 274 -0.24 -4.41 1.62
C GLN A 274 -0.59 -4.70 3.09
N LYS A 275 -0.17 -5.85 3.64
CA LYS A 275 -0.41 -6.15 5.07
C LYS A 275 0.34 -5.19 6.01
N LYS A 276 1.49 -4.68 5.57
CA LYS A 276 2.43 -3.94 6.43
C LYS A 276 2.40 -2.43 6.21
N ILE A 277 1.82 -1.93 5.11
CA ILE A 277 1.94 -0.52 4.72
C ILE A 277 1.40 0.43 5.79
N MET A 278 0.26 0.10 6.40
CA MET A 278 -0.33 0.94 7.43
C MET A 278 0.52 0.95 8.71
N ASP A 279 1.06 -0.19 9.13
CA ASP A 279 2.03 -0.28 10.24
C ASP A 279 3.30 0.54 9.97
N ILE A 280 3.83 0.46 8.73
CA ILE A 280 5.01 1.23 8.31
C ILE A 280 4.71 2.73 8.41
N LEU A 281 3.62 3.20 7.81
CA LEU A 281 3.27 4.62 7.79
C LEU A 281 2.98 5.17 9.18
N THR A 282 2.21 4.45 10.00
CA THR A 282 1.87 4.87 11.37
C THR A 282 3.06 4.78 12.32
N GLY A 283 3.99 3.84 12.11
CA GLY A 283 5.24 3.76 12.85
C GLY A 283 6.22 4.90 12.53
N ILE A 284 6.28 5.35 11.28
CA ILE A 284 7.14 6.48 10.87
C ILE A 284 6.52 7.81 11.29
N PHE A 285 5.20 7.96 11.12
CA PHE A 285 4.47 9.21 11.34
C PHE A 285 3.39 9.04 12.42
N PRO A 286 3.78 8.86 13.70
CA PRO A 286 2.86 8.44 14.78
C PRO A 286 1.75 9.45 15.09
N ASN A 287 1.97 10.74 14.80
CA ASN A 287 1.02 11.81 15.10
C ASN A 287 0.13 12.18 13.90
N VAL A 288 0.31 11.52 12.75
CA VAL A 288 -0.55 11.71 11.57
C VAL A 288 -1.82 10.85 11.70
N GLN A 289 -2.95 11.35 11.21
CA GLN A 289 -4.16 10.59 10.93
C GLN A 289 -4.21 10.26 9.45
N PHE A 290 -4.09 8.97 9.11
CA PHE A 290 -4.32 8.47 7.77
C PHE A 290 -5.82 8.22 7.50
N ILE A 291 -6.31 8.75 6.39
CA ILE A 291 -7.60 8.43 5.80
C ILE A 291 -7.33 7.84 4.42
N VAL A 292 -7.59 6.55 4.26
CA VAL A 292 -7.15 5.80 3.09
C VAL A 292 -8.33 5.12 2.41
N THR A 293 -8.26 4.95 1.09
CA THR A 293 -9.19 4.07 0.38
C THR A 293 -8.49 2.80 -0.05
N THR A 294 -9.26 1.71 -0.10
CA THR A 294 -8.74 0.42 -0.54
C THR A 294 -9.83 -0.49 -1.10
N HIS A 295 -9.43 -1.34 -2.02
CA HIS A 295 -10.13 -2.54 -2.49
C HIS A 295 -9.55 -3.82 -1.89
N SER A 296 -8.42 -3.72 -1.18
CA SER A 296 -7.69 -4.88 -0.71
C SER A 296 -8.17 -5.33 0.67
N PRO A 297 -8.58 -6.61 0.83
CA PRO A 297 -8.84 -7.19 2.15
C PRO A 297 -7.62 -7.17 3.07
N PHE A 298 -6.40 -7.15 2.53
CA PHE A 298 -5.18 -7.13 3.33
C PHE A 298 -4.99 -5.81 4.09
N ILE A 299 -5.48 -4.70 3.54
CA ILE A 299 -5.44 -3.39 4.20
C ILE A 299 -6.43 -3.36 5.36
N LEU A 300 -7.58 -4.04 5.25
CA LEU A 300 -8.58 -4.06 6.33
C LEU A 300 -8.09 -4.76 7.61
N ASN A 301 -7.14 -5.68 7.48
CA ASN A 301 -6.51 -6.42 8.58
C ASN A 301 -5.14 -5.81 8.97
N SER A 302 -4.85 -4.57 8.57
CA SER A 302 -3.50 -4.01 8.77
C SER A 302 -3.29 -3.24 10.08
N LEU A 303 -4.36 -2.80 10.77
CA LEU A 303 -4.26 -2.00 12.00
C LEU A 303 -5.44 -2.23 12.94
N GLU A 304 -5.20 -2.12 14.25
CA GLU A 304 -6.24 -2.17 15.30
C GLU A 304 -6.95 -0.81 15.48
N ASN A 305 -6.18 0.28 15.57
CA ASN A 305 -6.69 1.62 15.84
C ASN A 305 -7.25 2.32 14.58
N VAL A 306 -8.23 1.69 13.95
CA VAL A 306 -8.80 2.14 12.67
C VAL A 306 -10.30 1.90 12.61
N VAL A 307 -11.02 2.87 12.06
CA VAL A 307 -12.41 2.71 11.64
C VAL A 307 -12.42 2.28 10.18
N ILE A 308 -13.20 1.26 9.84
CA ILE A 308 -13.44 0.85 8.46
C ILE A 308 -14.88 1.22 8.10
N TYR A 309 -15.06 1.88 6.96
CA TYR A 309 -16.37 2.19 6.42
C TYR A 309 -16.54 1.63 5.01
N ASP A 310 -17.53 0.76 4.83
CA ASP A 310 -17.95 0.25 3.53
C ASP A 310 -18.93 1.23 2.86
N LEU A 311 -18.52 1.85 1.76
CA LEU A 311 -19.41 2.73 0.98
C LEU A 311 -20.53 1.97 0.27
N GLU A 312 -20.35 0.68 -0.02
CA GLU A 312 -21.34 -0.14 -0.72
C GLU A 312 -22.40 -0.66 0.24
N ASN A 313 -21.95 -1.31 1.32
CA ASN A 313 -22.85 -1.94 2.29
C ASN A 313 -23.28 -0.99 3.42
N HIS A 314 -22.79 0.25 3.43
CA HIS A 314 -23.02 1.23 4.50
C HIS A 314 -22.69 0.67 5.91
N THR A 315 -21.64 -0.15 5.98
CA THR A 315 -21.23 -0.85 7.20
C THR A 315 -20.06 -0.12 7.84
N LEU A 316 -20.17 0.12 9.15
CA LEU A 316 -19.14 0.74 9.97
C LEU A 316 -18.54 -0.31 10.91
N ILE A 317 -17.21 -0.41 10.96
CA ILE A 317 -16.46 -1.25 11.88
C ILE A 317 -15.51 -0.34 12.66
N GLU A 318 -15.63 -0.31 13.99
CA GLU A 318 -14.98 0.70 14.83
C GLU A 318 -13.55 0.37 15.27
N ASN A 319 -13.15 -0.91 15.20
CA ASN A 319 -11.88 -1.42 15.78
C ASN A 319 -11.12 -2.35 14.80
N GLY A 320 -11.06 -1.97 13.52
CA GLY A 320 -10.37 -2.75 12.49
C GLY A 320 -10.87 -4.19 12.34
N LEU A 321 -10.10 -5.01 11.63
CA LEU A 321 -10.37 -6.44 11.43
C LEU A 321 -9.13 -7.31 11.68
N THR A 322 -8.23 -6.88 12.57
CA THR A 322 -6.97 -7.60 12.87
C THR A 322 -7.19 -9.00 13.44
N GLU A 323 -8.25 -9.19 14.22
CA GLU A 323 -8.62 -10.49 14.80
C GLU A 323 -9.37 -11.41 13.82
N VAL A 324 -9.78 -10.89 12.66
CA VAL A 324 -10.58 -11.66 11.69
C VAL A 324 -9.67 -12.35 10.68
N PRO A 325 -9.73 -13.69 10.54
CA PRO A 325 -8.97 -14.40 9.52
C PRO A 325 -9.28 -13.87 8.11
N TYR A 326 -8.27 -13.90 7.24
CA TYR A 326 -8.40 -13.42 5.85
C TYR A 326 -9.61 -14.01 5.11
N GLU A 327 -9.81 -15.32 5.22
CA GLU A 327 -10.94 -16.04 4.61
C GLU A 327 -12.28 -15.46 5.07
N GLY A 328 -12.42 -15.14 6.36
CA GLY A 328 -13.61 -14.51 6.92
C GLY A 328 -13.87 -13.10 6.37
N ILE A 329 -12.82 -12.33 6.06
CA ILE A 329 -12.95 -11.01 5.43
C ILE A 329 -13.39 -11.18 3.97
N VAL A 330 -12.79 -12.10 3.22
CA VAL A 330 -13.12 -12.27 1.79
C VAL A 330 -14.53 -12.85 1.60
N GLU A 331 -14.85 -13.92 2.32
CA GLU A 331 -16.16 -14.59 2.21
C GLU A 331 -17.26 -13.78 2.89
N GLY A 332 -17.01 -13.28 4.10
CA GLY A 332 -18.02 -12.59 4.90
C GLY A 332 -18.20 -11.13 4.53
N TYR A 333 -17.10 -10.36 4.46
CA TYR A 333 -17.16 -8.91 4.27
C TYR A 333 -17.29 -8.50 2.81
N PHE A 334 -16.42 -9.03 1.94
CA PHE A 334 -16.50 -8.69 0.51
C PHE A 334 -17.67 -9.39 -0.20
N GLN A 335 -18.30 -10.39 0.45
CA GLN A 335 -19.28 -11.27 -0.17
C GLN A 335 -18.82 -11.66 -1.57
N ALA A 336 -17.51 -11.88 -1.69
CA ALA A 336 -16.93 -12.40 -2.92
C ALA A 336 -17.51 -13.79 -2.97
N ASP A 337 -18.63 -13.92 -3.69
CA ASP A 337 -19.28 -15.18 -3.91
C ASP A 337 -18.16 -16.17 -4.18
N SER A 338 -18.12 -17.26 -3.42
CA SER A 338 -17.47 -18.47 -3.89
C SER A 338 -18.27 -19.03 -5.09
N MET A 339 -18.70 -18.18 -6.02
CA MET A 339 -19.12 -18.47 -7.39
C MET A 339 -17.84 -18.76 -8.19
N SER A 340 -17.12 -19.77 -7.75
CA SER A 340 -16.71 -20.78 -8.71
C SER A 340 -17.90 -21.72 -8.85
N ASP A 341 -18.68 -21.55 -9.93
CA ASP A 341 -19.20 -22.72 -10.64
C ASP A 341 -17.97 -23.52 -11.14
N GLU A 342 -17.32 -24.21 -10.18
CA GLU A 342 -16.12 -25.05 -10.21
C GLU A 342 -14.78 -24.48 -10.78
N PRO A 343 -13.62 -24.99 -10.34
CA PRO A 343 -13.41 -26.05 -9.35
C PRO A 343 -13.07 -25.49 -7.97
N LYS A 344 -13.54 -26.21 -6.93
CA LYS A 344 -13.01 -26.14 -5.56
C LYS A 344 -11.51 -25.87 -5.62
N GLY A 345 -11.06 -24.84 -4.90
CA GLY A 345 -9.66 -24.42 -4.86
C GLY A 345 -8.71 -25.62 -4.78
N LEU A 346 -7.50 -25.46 -5.35
CA LEU A 346 -6.46 -26.48 -5.30
C LEU A 346 -6.46 -27.13 -3.92
N GLN A 347 -7.01 -28.34 -3.83
CA GLN A 347 -7.02 -29.10 -2.59
C GLN A 347 -5.57 -29.35 -2.23
N ASP A 348 -5.17 -29.30 -0.96
CA ASP A 348 -3.82 -29.73 -0.61
C ASP A 348 -3.55 -31.09 -1.25
N PRO A 349 -2.40 -31.29 -1.92
CA PRO A 349 -2.07 -32.58 -2.48
C PRO A 349 -2.12 -33.61 -1.34
N GLN A 350 -2.78 -34.73 -1.56
CA GLN A 350 -2.91 -35.81 -0.59
C GLN A 350 -1.92 -36.92 -0.95
N ILE A 351 -1.45 -37.64 0.07
CA ILE A 351 -0.70 -38.87 -0.14
C ILE A 351 -1.70 -39.95 -0.54
N GLU A 352 -1.58 -40.42 -1.78
CA GLU A 352 -2.50 -41.35 -2.43
C GLU A 352 -1.73 -42.54 -3.03
N HIS A 353 -2.44 -43.61 -3.40
CA HIS A 353 -1.81 -44.79 -4.02
C HIS A 353 -1.83 -44.74 -5.55
N LEU A 354 -0.68 -44.85 -6.22
CA LEU A 354 -0.55 -44.79 -7.69
C LEU A 354 -1.40 -45.90 -8.33
N LEU A 355 -1.25 -47.12 -7.84
CA LEU A 355 -2.13 -48.24 -8.15
C LEU A 355 -3.15 -48.40 -7.02
N PRO A 356 -4.47 -48.38 -7.31
CA PRO A 356 -5.49 -48.50 -6.27
C PRO A 356 -5.39 -49.85 -5.55
N HIS A 357 -5.65 -49.86 -4.24
CA HIS A 357 -5.72 -51.08 -3.41
C HIS A 357 -7.17 -51.59 -3.20
N LYS A 358 -8.18 -50.88 -3.74
CA LYS A 358 -9.64 -51.17 -3.68
C LYS A 358 -10.11 -51.66 -2.31
N ASN A 359 -10.04 -50.81 -1.30
CA ASN A 359 -10.49 -51.11 0.07
C ASN A 359 -9.86 -52.38 0.67
N GLY A 360 -8.63 -52.71 0.27
CA GLY A 360 -7.87 -53.84 0.82
C GLY A 360 -8.00 -55.14 0.03
N LYS A 361 -8.62 -55.10 -1.15
CA LYS A 361 -8.64 -56.23 -2.09
C LYS A 361 -7.23 -56.62 -2.56
N TRP A 362 -6.31 -55.65 -2.62
CA TRP A 362 -4.89 -55.88 -2.90
C TRP A 362 -4.05 -55.40 -1.71
N PRO A 363 -3.81 -56.28 -0.71
CA PRO A 363 -3.11 -55.91 0.52
C PRO A 363 -1.68 -55.42 0.27
N ASP A 364 -0.99 -56.03 -0.70
CA ASP A 364 0.40 -55.71 -1.02
C ASP A 364 0.54 -54.27 -1.52
N ARG A 365 -0.45 -53.74 -2.25
CA ARG A 365 -0.47 -52.35 -2.74
C ARG A 365 -0.78 -51.33 -1.64
N LYS A 366 -1.40 -51.76 -0.54
CA LYS A 366 -1.85 -50.86 0.55
C LYS A 366 -0.68 -50.34 1.38
N PHE A 367 0.36 -51.15 1.54
CA PHE A 367 1.53 -50.85 2.38
C PHE A 367 2.84 -50.71 1.58
N ASP A 368 2.74 -50.59 0.25
CA ASP A 368 3.88 -50.39 -0.63
C ASP A 368 4.27 -48.91 -0.69
N TRP A 369 5.48 -48.59 -0.24
CA TRP A 369 6.02 -47.23 -0.23
C TRP A 369 6.28 -46.69 -1.64
N GLU A 370 6.63 -47.56 -2.59
CA GLU A 370 6.85 -47.21 -4.00
C GLU A 370 5.54 -46.95 -4.75
N ASN A 371 4.41 -47.21 -4.08
CA ASN A 371 3.07 -46.98 -4.60
C ASN A 371 2.44 -45.70 -4.04
N LEU A 372 3.14 -44.89 -3.23
CA LEU A 372 2.62 -43.64 -2.67
C LEU A 372 3.03 -42.44 -3.54
N PHE A 373 2.09 -41.55 -3.85
CA PHE A 373 2.34 -40.35 -4.64
C PHE A 373 1.44 -39.19 -4.21
N TRP A 374 1.86 -37.96 -4.53
CA TRP A 374 1.07 -36.76 -4.29
C TRP A 374 0.01 -36.59 -5.37
N ALA A 375 -1.26 -36.50 -4.97
CA ALA A 375 -2.36 -36.25 -5.89
C ALA A 375 -3.43 -35.35 -5.30
N TYR A 376 -3.98 -34.47 -6.14
CA TYR A 376 -5.22 -33.77 -5.81
C TYR A 376 -6.39 -34.76 -5.78
N GLY A 377 -7.35 -34.55 -4.87
CA GLY A 377 -8.50 -35.45 -4.72
C GLY A 377 -9.32 -35.62 -6.00
N HIS A 378 -9.43 -34.58 -6.84
CA HIS A 378 -10.04 -34.70 -8.18
C HIS A 378 -9.22 -35.63 -9.10
N CYS A 379 -7.92 -35.39 -9.24
CA CYS A 379 -7.04 -36.22 -10.06
C CYS A 379 -7.05 -37.69 -9.62
N ASN A 380 -7.02 -37.95 -8.31
CA ASN A 380 -7.07 -39.30 -7.77
C ASN A 380 -8.40 -40.00 -8.05
N ARG A 381 -9.54 -39.28 -7.99
CA ARG A 381 -10.84 -39.84 -8.37
C ARG A 381 -10.89 -40.28 -9.83
N VAL A 382 -10.38 -39.45 -10.75
CA VAL A 382 -10.31 -39.79 -12.17
C VAL A 382 -9.38 -41.00 -12.38
N LYS A 383 -8.20 -40.98 -11.77
CA LYS A 383 -7.20 -42.07 -11.82
C LYS A 383 -7.73 -43.40 -11.26
N ASN A 384 -8.64 -43.39 -10.29
CA ASN A 384 -9.19 -44.61 -9.69
C ASN A 384 -10.28 -45.31 -10.54
N GLN A 385 -10.64 -44.73 -11.70
CA GLN A 385 -11.49 -45.39 -12.68
C GLN A 385 -10.83 -46.66 -13.24
N LYS A 386 -11.65 -47.66 -13.63
CA LYS A 386 -11.19 -48.99 -14.06
C LYS A 386 -10.16 -48.97 -15.20
N LYS A 387 -10.25 -47.98 -16.09
CA LYS A 387 -9.37 -47.82 -17.27
C LYS A 387 -7.94 -47.39 -16.92
N TYR A 388 -7.69 -47.01 -15.68
CA TYR A 388 -6.42 -46.49 -15.16
C TYR A 388 -5.88 -47.35 -14.00
N GLU A 389 -6.44 -48.55 -13.78
CA GLU A 389 -6.05 -49.41 -12.65
C GLU A 389 -4.62 -49.94 -12.75
N GLU A 390 -4.06 -50.04 -13.96
CA GLU A 390 -2.70 -50.53 -14.24
C GLU A 390 -2.12 -49.82 -15.47
N GLY A 391 -0.79 -49.77 -15.56
CA GLY A 391 -0.08 -49.24 -16.72
C GLY A 391 -0.04 -47.72 -16.82
N ILE A 392 -0.31 -46.98 -15.73
CA ILE A 392 0.02 -45.55 -15.67
C ILE A 392 1.53 -45.44 -15.44
N LEU A 393 2.16 -44.53 -16.19
CA LEU A 393 3.57 -44.16 -16.02
C LEU A 393 3.87 -43.72 -14.58
N ASN A 394 4.83 -44.35 -13.93
CA ASN A 394 5.31 -43.96 -12.61
C ASN A 394 6.36 -42.84 -12.73
N CYS A 395 5.97 -41.61 -12.38
CA CYS A 395 6.83 -40.44 -12.48
C CYS A 395 8.04 -40.45 -11.52
N CYS A 396 8.04 -41.33 -10.50
CA CYS A 396 9.20 -41.54 -9.63
C CYS A 396 10.27 -42.45 -10.27
N GLN A 397 9.90 -43.22 -11.29
CA GLN A 397 10.81 -44.16 -11.97
C GLN A 397 11.25 -43.67 -13.34
N ARG A 398 10.41 -42.87 -14.01
CA ARG A 398 10.69 -42.31 -15.33
C ARG A 398 10.15 -40.90 -15.42
N ASP A 399 10.98 -39.97 -15.88
CA ASP A 399 10.57 -38.58 -16.05
C ASP A 399 9.44 -38.49 -17.11
N PRO A 400 8.27 -37.94 -16.77
CA PRO A 400 7.18 -37.69 -17.70
C PRO A 400 7.61 -36.87 -18.94
N GLU A 401 8.54 -35.91 -18.78
CA GLU A 401 9.02 -35.08 -19.88
C GLU A 401 9.88 -35.86 -20.88
N GLU A 402 10.45 -37.01 -20.50
CA GLU A 402 11.13 -37.90 -21.43
C GLU A 402 10.15 -38.68 -22.31
N ALA A 403 8.95 -38.97 -21.81
CA ALA A 403 7.99 -39.88 -22.42
C ALA A 403 6.81 -39.16 -23.11
N MET A 404 6.48 -37.93 -22.72
CA MET A 404 5.29 -37.19 -23.16
C MET A 404 5.65 -35.76 -23.61
N LEU A 405 4.75 -35.16 -24.39
CA LEU A 405 4.77 -33.77 -24.82
C LEU A 405 3.57 -33.06 -24.20
N PHE A 406 3.80 -31.85 -23.69
CA PHE A 406 2.78 -31.04 -23.03
C PHE A 406 2.58 -29.74 -23.81
N HIS A 407 1.37 -29.50 -24.29
CA HIS A 407 1.02 -28.28 -25.02
C HIS A 407 -0.14 -27.56 -24.32
N LEU A 408 -0.02 -26.24 -24.15
CA LEU A 408 -1.12 -25.40 -23.72
C LEU A 408 -1.72 -24.71 -24.95
N LYS A 409 -2.96 -25.04 -25.31
CA LYS A 409 -3.69 -24.39 -26.41
C LYS A 409 -4.87 -23.62 -25.86
N GLN A 410 -4.80 -22.29 -25.94
CA GLN A 410 -5.76 -21.35 -25.35
C GLN A 410 -5.95 -21.56 -23.84
N ARG A 411 -6.92 -22.41 -23.45
CA ARG A 411 -7.27 -22.78 -22.08
C ARG A 411 -7.28 -24.29 -21.82
N ASN A 412 -6.92 -25.11 -22.82
CA ASN A 412 -6.90 -26.56 -22.72
C ASN A 412 -5.46 -27.09 -22.64
N VAL A 413 -5.28 -28.15 -21.86
CA VAL A 413 -4.01 -28.88 -21.73
C VAL A 413 -4.06 -30.06 -22.70
N GLU A 414 -3.16 -30.11 -23.68
CA GLU A 414 -3.03 -31.23 -24.62
C GLU A 414 -1.73 -31.98 -24.32
N VAL A 415 -1.85 -33.22 -23.83
CA VAL A 415 -0.71 -34.10 -23.54
C VAL A 415 -0.71 -35.29 -24.49
N CYS A 416 0.42 -35.55 -25.13
CA CYS A 416 0.58 -36.65 -26.09
C CYS A 416 1.84 -37.47 -25.77
N PRO A 417 1.85 -38.79 -25.97
CA PRO A 417 3.07 -39.58 -25.83
C PRO A 417 4.06 -39.24 -26.97
N LYS A 418 5.37 -39.25 -26.69
CA LYS A 418 6.40 -39.06 -27.72
C LYS A 418 6.49 -40.23 -28.71
N SER A 419 6.09 -41.43 -28.27
CA SER A 419 6.04 -42.65 -29.09
C SER A 419 4.66 -43.29 -28.99
N SER A 420 4.08 -43.67 -30.13
CA SER A 420 2.78 -44.37 -30.17
C SER A 420 2.85 -45.82 -29.66
N GLU A 421 4.06 -46.38 -29.48
CA GLU A 421 4.26 -47.73 -28.95
C GLU A 421 4.38 -47.75 -27.42
N ASP A 422 4.59 -46.57 -26.80
CA ASP A 422 4.73 -46.42 -25.35
C ASP A 422 3.36 -46.39 -24.68
N ARG A 423 2.90 -47.57 -24.26
CA ARG A 423 1.57 -47.77 -23.68
C ARG A 423 1.37 -47.02 -22.37
N GLU A 424 2.42 -46.89 -21.55
CA GLU A 424 2.35 -46.21 -20.26
C GLU A 424 2.24 -44.70 -20.45
N ALA A 425 3.06 -44.14 -21.33
CA ALA A 425 2.99 -42.72 -21.71
C ALA A 425 1.66 -42.39 -22.37
N ALA A 426 1.13 -43.27 -23.22
CA ALA A 426 -0.17 -43.08 -23.87
C ALA A 426 -1.32 -43.06 -22.85
N LEU A 427 -1.30 -43.97 -21.86
CA LEU A 427 -2.32 -44.04 -20.82
C LEU A 427 -2.23 -42.84 -19.85
N ALA A 428 -1.03 -42.45 -19.46
CA ALA A 428 -0.78 -41.27 -18.62
C ALA A 428 -1.19 -39.97 -19.34
N SER A 429 -0.85 -39.82 -20.64
CA SER A 429 -1.29 -38.69 -21.46
C SER A 429 -2.82 -38.58 -21.48
N LYS A 430 -3.52 -39.71 -21.63
CA LYS A 430 -4.98 -39.75 -21.60
C LYS A 430 -5.54 -39.35 -20.23
N LEU A 431 -4.93 -39.80 -19.13
CA LEU A 431 -5.31 -39.40 -17.77
C LEU A 431 -5.18 -37.89 -17.58
N VAL A 432 -4.05 -37.30 -17.96
CA VAL A 432 -3.82 -35.86 -17.81
C VAL A 432 -4.81 -35.06 -18.66
N ASN A 433 -5.03 -35.44 -19.92
CA ASN A 433 -6.04 -34.78 -20.75
C ASN A 433 -7.46 -34.86 -20.16
N GLU A 434 -7.81 -35.98 -19.53
CA GLU A 434 -9.11 -36.16 -18.89
C GLU A 434 -9.24 -35.32 -17.61
N VAL A 435 -8.17 -35.22 -16.82
CA VAL A 435 -8.17 -34.43 -15.58
C VAL A 435 -8.28 -32.92 -15.84
N PHE A 436 -7.63 -32.41 -16.89
CA PHE A 436 -7.49 -30.96 -17.10
C PHE A 436 -8.45 -30.36 -18.13
N ASN A 437 -9.22 -31.17 -18.86
CA ASN A 437 -10.17 -30.66 -19.87
C ASN A 437 -11.61 -31.17 -19.69
N LEU A 438 -11.94 -31.77 -18.54
CA LEU A 438 -13.30 -32.19 -18.19
C LEU A 438 -14.10 -31.07 -17.52
#